data_AF-A0A1Q8LH85-F1
#
_entry.id   AF-A0A1Q8LH85-F1
#
_cell.length_a   1.000
_cell.length_b   1.000
_cell.length_c   1.000
_cell.angle_alpha   90.00
_cell.angle_beta   90.00
_cell.angle_gamma   90.00
#
_symmetry.space_group_name_H-M   'P 1'
#
loop_
_entity.id
_entity.type
_entity.pdbx_description
1 polymer ?
#
loop_
_entity_poly.entity_id
_entity_poly.type
_entity_poly.pdbx_seq_one_letter_code
_entity_poly.pdbx_strand_id
1 'polypeptide(L)'
;MPVVKELIDDLAHLGRHETPPQAAAMFTRTNPRAVANAEYRELLESEGWRVLRSHVSQLQRFAQSFGGPIERAAATAYGDALTELTGTSIR
;
A
#
# COMPACT_ATOMS: atom_id res chain seq x y z
N MET A 1 -1.79 15.45 -9.63
CA MET A 1 -0.47 15.36 -10.30
C MET A 1 -0.66 14.69 -11.66
N PRO A 2 -0.79 15.47 -12.75
CA PRO A 2 -1.14 14.92 -14.08
C PRO A 2 -0.07 13.98 -14.67
N VAL A 3 1.20 14.35 -14.50
CA VAL A 3 2.36 13.66 -15.12
C VAL A 3 2.51 12.21 -14.67
N VAL A 4 2.23 11.88 -13.42
CA VAL A 4 2.37 10.51 -12.90
C VAL A 4 1.29 9.60 -13.49
N LYS A 5 0.08 10.12 -13.69
CA LYS A 5 -1.05 9.37 -14.25
C LYS A 5 -0.79 9.01 -15.71
N GLU A 6 -0.32 9.96 -16.50
CA GLU A 6 0.04 9.74 -17.92
C GLU A 6 1.05 8.60 -18.08
N LEU A 7 2.08 8.55 -17.22
CA LEU A 7 3.07 7.48 -17.24
C LEU A 7 2.50 6.10 -16.88
N ILE A 8 1.48 6.03 -16.01
CA ILE A 8 0.81 4.77 -15.65
C ILE A 8 -0.06 4.29 -16.81
N ASP A 9 -0.82 5.21 -17.41
CA ASP A 9 -1.72 4.91 -18.53
C ASP A 9 -0.94 4.41 -19.76
N ASP A 10 0.24 4.99 -20.05
CA ASP A 10 1.13 4.55 -21.14
C ASP A 10 1.59 3.09 -20.98
N LEU A 11 1.74 2.62 -19.74
CA LEU A 11 2.20 1.26 -19.44
C LEU A 11 1.05 0.24 -19.37
N ALA A 12 -0.21 0.68 -19.35
CA ALA A 12 -1.39 -0.19 -19.21
C ALA A 12 -1.49 -1.23 -20.34
N HIS A 13 -1.00 -0.91 -21.54
CA HIS A 13 -0.97 -1.83 -22.69
C HIS A 13 -0.08 -3.07 -22.46
N LEU A 14 0.81 -3.06 -21.46
CA LEU A 14 1.65 -4.20 -21.10
C LEU A 14 0.91 -5.28 -20.28
N GLY A 15 -0.40 -5.12 -20.03
CA GLY A 15 -1.23 -6.05 -19.26
C GLY A 15 -1.16 -7.48 -19.80
N ARG A 16 -0.34 -8.34 -19.17
CA ARG A 16 -0.11 -9.75 -19.55
C ARG A 16 -1.24 -10.73 -19.15
N HIS A 17 -2.28 -10.26 -18.47
CA HIS A 17 -3.28 -11.14 -17.86
C HIS A 17 -4.69 -10.77 -18.33
N GLU A 18 -5.42 -11.76 -18.85
CA GLU A 18 -6.83 -11.64 -19.23
C GLU A 18 -7.73 -11.32 -18.03
N THR A 19 -7.31 -11.68 -16.82
CA THR A 19 -7.94 -11.30 -15.56
C THR A 19 -6.93 -10.56 -14.69
N PRO A 20 -7.23 -9.32 -14.26
CA PRO A 20 -6.38 -8.60 -13.32
C PRO A 20 -6.20 -9.40 -12.02
N PRO A 21 -4.99 -9.44 -11.44
CA PRO A 21 -4.80 -10.08 -10.14
C PRO A 21 -5.64 -9.38 -9.08
N GLN A 22 -6.18 -10.16 -8.13
CA GLN A 22 -6.78 -9.57 -6.93
C GLN A 22 -5.69 -8.89 -6.12
N ALA A 23 -5.62 -7.58 -6.23
CA ALA A 23 -4.58 -6.76 -5.64
C ALA A 23 -5.16 -5.59 -4.83
N ALA A 24 -4.38 -5.11 -3.88
CA ALA A 24 -4.68 -3.90 -3.13
C ALA A 24 -3.41 -3.05 -3.01
N ALA A 25 -3.58 -1.74 -2.97
CA ALA A 25 -2.50 -0.79 -2.74
C ALA A 25 -2.36 -0.51 -1.23
N MET A 26 -1.13 -0.43 -0.74
CA MET A 26 -0.81 -0.03 0.63
C MET A 26 0.24 1.07 0.62
N PHE A 27 0.00 2.14 1.36
CA PHE A 27 0.98 3.20 1.47
C PHE A 27 2.09 2.85 2.47
N THR A 28 3.32 3.10 2.04
CA THR A 28 4.53 2.82 2.83
C THR A 28 5.40 4.06 2.94
N ARG A 29 6.18 4.15 4.03
CA ARG A 29 7.02 5.30 4.36
C ARG A 29 6.24 6.63 4.39
N THR A 30 4.96 6.58 4.73
CA THR A 30 4.13 7.79 4.80
C THR A 30 4.37 8.57 6.07
N ASN A 31 4.29 9.91 5.97
CA ASN A 31 3.95 10.74 7.12
C ASN A 31 2.43 10.63 7.36
N PRO A 32 1.95 10.10 8.49
CA PRO A 32 0.53 9.91 8.75
C PRO A 32 -0.29 11.21 8.71
N ARG A 33 0.36 12.36 8.91
CA ARG A 33 -0.29 13.68 8.92
C ARG A 33 -0.30 14.37 7.56
N ALA A 34 0.28 13.75 6.52
CA ALA A 34 0.30 14.35 5.19
C ALA A 34 -1.10 14.31 4.57
N VAL A 35 -1.63 15.49 4.22
CA VAL A 35 -2.91 15.66 3.49
C VAL A 35 -2.89 14.88 2.17
N ALA A 36 -1.73 14.83 1.52
CA ALA A 36 -1.52 14.08 0.28
C ALA A 36 -1.91 12.60 0.39
N ASN A 37 -1.88 11.97 1.57
CA ASN A 37 -2.32 10.58 1.73
C ASN A 37 -3.81 10.41 1.37
N ALA A 38 -4.66 11.39 1.69
CA ALA A 38 -6.07 11.36 1.32
C ALA A 38 -6.25 11.55 -0.19
N GLU A 39 -5.55 12.53 -0.77
CA GLU A 39 -5.60 12.81 -2.22
C GLU A 39 -5.14 11.62 -3.06
N TYR A 40 -4.02 10.97 -2.70
CA TYR A 40 -3.53 9.79 -3.41
C TYR A 40 -4.43 8.57 -3.21
N ARG A 41 -5.10 8.46 -2.06
CA ARG A 41 -6.09 7.41 -1.84
C ARG A 41 -7.29 7.60 -2.77
N GLU A 42 -7.86 8.80 -2.80
CA GLU A 42 -8.98 9.13 -3.69
C GLU A 42 -8.62 8.89 -5.15
N LEU A 43 -7.39 9.27 -5.56
CA LEU A 43 -6.90 9.01 -6.92
C LEU A 43 -6.88 7.50 -7.24
N LEU A 44 -6.25 6.68 -6.39
CA LEU A 44 -6.15 5.24 -6.62
C LEU A 44 -7.51 4.55 -6.59
N GLU A 45 -8.39 4.94 -5.66
CA GLU A 45 -9.76 4.43 -5.59
C GLU A 45 -10.57 4.82 -6.84
N SER A 46 -10.36 6.02 -7.39
CA SER A 46 -10.97 6.46 -8.67
C SER A 46 -10.51 5.63 -9.87
N GLU A 47 -9.32 5.02 -9.79
CA GLU A 47 -8.76 4.11 -10.79
C GLU A 47 -9.16 2.64 -10.56
N GLY A 48 -10.03 2.37 -9.58
CA GLY A 48 -10.55 1.04 -9.30
C GLY A 48 -9.66 0.19 -8.37
N TRP A 49 -8.62 0.79 -7.78
CA TRP A 49 -7.81 0.08 -6.79
C TRP A 49 -8.51 0.02 -5.44
N ARG A 50 -8.41 -1.15 -4.79
CA ARG A 50 -8.66 -1.27 -3.36
C ARG A 50 -7.45 -0.70 -2.61
N VAL A 51 -7.61 0.35 -1.83
CA VAL A 51 -6.53 0.93 -1.02
C VAL A 51 -6.71 0.56 0.45
N LEU A 52 -5.73 -0.12 1.05
CA LEU A 52 -5.77 -0.52 2.46
C LEU A 52 -5.77 0.71 3.38
N ARG A 53 -6.53 0.69 4.48
CA ARG A 53 -6.56 1.77 5.48
C ARG A 53 -5.30 1.81 6.33
N SER A 54 -4.64 0.67 6.48
CA SER A 54 -3.36 0.50 7.15
C SER A 54 -2.23 1.16 6.34
N HIS A 55 -1.45 2.01 7.00
CA HIS A 55 -0.31 2.67 6.40
C HIS A 55 0.95 2.30 7.19
N VAL A 56 2.02 1.91 6.49
CA VAL A 56 3.30 1.66 7.12
C VAL A 56 4.05 2.99 7.23
N SER A 57 4.03 3.61 8.40
CA SER A 57 4.76 4.86 8.64
C SER A 57 6.28 4.63 8.59
N GLN A 58 7.02 5.70 8.29
CA GLN A 58 8.49 5.66 8.31
C GLN A 58 9.00 5.61 9.76
N LEU A 59 9.01 4.42 10.34
CA LEU A 59 9.54 4.18 11.69
C LEU A 59 11.01 3.77 11.62
N GLN A 60 11.83 4.33 12.52
CA GLN A 60 13.25 3.95 12.66
C GLN A 60 13.43 2.43 12.85
N ARG A 61 12.47 1.76 13.49
CA ARG A 61 12.50 0.30 13.68
C ARG A 61 12.55 -0.49 12.36
N PHE A 62 11.95 0.00 11.28
CA PHE A 62 12.01 -0.67 9.97
C PHE A 62 13.34 -0.45 9.27
N ALA A 63 14.00 0.68 9.53
CA ALA A 63 15.36 0.93 9.05
C ALA A 63 16.39 0.07 9.81
N GLN A 64 16.16 -0.18 11.11
CA GLN A 64 17.02 -1.02 11.95
C GLN A 64 16.91 -2.51 11.63
N SER A 65 15.79 -2.98 11.07
CA SER A 65 15.62 -4.37 10.63
C SER A 65 16.20 -4.64 9.23
N PHE A 66 17.00 -3.74 8.67
CA PHE A 66 17.58 -3.94 7.34
C PHE A 66 18.47 -5.19 7.33
N GLY A 67 18.13 -6.19 6.51
CA GLY A 67 18.83 -7.47 6.44
C GLY A 67 18.36 -8.53 7.45
N GLY A 68 17.32 -8.26 8.24
CA GLY A 68 16.74 -9.21 9.20
C GLY A 68 15.22 -9.13 9.28
N PRO A 69 14.56 -10.09 9.95
CA PRO A 69 13.12 -10.04 10.15
C PRO A 69 12.71 -8.88 11.06
N ILE A 70 11.54 -8.29 10.79
CA ILE A 70 10.92 -7.31 11.69
C ILE A 70 10.36 -8.07 12.90
N GLU A 71 10.94 -7.85 14.08
CA GLU A 71 10.42 -8.42 15.32
C GLU A 71 8.98 -7.98 15.59
N ARG A 72 8.12 -8.96 15.92
CA ARG A 72 6.70 -8.76 16.22
C ARG A 72 5.95 -8.01 15.11
N ALA A 73 6.24 -8.31 13.84
CA ALA A 73 5.58 -7.70 12.69
C ALA A 73 4.03 -7.76 12.73
N ALA A 74 3.45 -8.82 13.31
CA ALA A 74 2.00 -8.94 13.52
C ALA A 74 1.42 -7.82 14.40
N ALA A 75 2.20 -7.25 15.30
CA ALA A 75 1.80 -6.11 16.14
C ALA A 75 2.13 -4.75 15.51
N THR A 76 2.24 -4.70 14.18
CA THR A 76 2.53 -3.48 13.41
C THR A 76 1.51 -3.32 12.28
N ALA A 77 1.62 -2.23 11.51
CA ALA A 77 0.79 -1.98 10.34
C ALA A 77 0.79 -3.14 9.31
N TYR A 78 1.81 -4.01 9.30
CA TYR A 78 1.79 -5.23 8.48
C TYR A 78 0.74 -6.26 8.95
N GLY A 79 0.52 -6.41 10.26
CA GLY A 79 -0.54 -7.26 10.80
C GLY A 79 -1.93 -6.69 10.53
N ASP A 80 -2.08 -5.37 10.62
CA ASP A 80 -3.31 -4.66 10.25
C ASP A 80 -3.62 -4.86 8.76
N ALA A 81 -2.62 -4.67 7.89
CA ALA A 81 -2.74 -4.88 6.45
C ALA A 81 -3.13 -6.32 6.10
N LEU A 82 -2.54 -7.30 6.77
CA LEU A 82 -2.87 -8.70 6.58
C LEU A 82 -4.30 -9.03 7.01
N THR A 83 -4.75 -8.44 8.12
CA THR A 83 -6.14 -8.55 8.60
C THR A 83 -7.11 -7.92 7.59
N GLU A 84 -6.79 -6.76 7.04
CA GLU A 84 -7.61 -6.13 6.00
C GLU A 84 -7.66 -6.97 4.72
N LEU A 85 -6.53 -7.51 4.27
CA LEU A 85 -6.45 -8.30 3.04
C LEU A 85 -7.26 -9.60 3.13
N THR A 86 -7.17 -10.30 4.26
CA THR A 86 -7.66 -11.68 4.41
C THR A 86 -8.94 -11.79 5.26
N GLY A 87 -9.33 -10.73 5.95
CA GLY A 87 -10.38 -10.78 6.98
C GLY A 87 -9.99 -11.59 8.22
N THR A 88 -8.76 -12.11 8.29
CA THR A 88 -8.28 -12.99 9.36
C THR A 88 -7.40 -12.20 10.33
N SER A 89 -7.84 -12.11 11.58
CA SER A 89 -7.03 -11.49 12.64
C SER A 89 -5.97 -12.47 13.12
N ILE A 90 -4.72 -12.02 13.12
CA ILE A 90 -3.57 -12.80 13.61
C ILE A 90 -3.14 -12.17 14.93
N ARG A 91 -3.49 -12.83 16.04
CA ARG A 91 -3.08 -12.43 17.40
C ARG A 91 -1.82 -13.15 17.82
#